data_AF-A0A935BZP6-F1
#
_entry.id   AF-A0A935BZP6-F1
#
_cell.length_a   1.000
_cell.length_b   1.000
_cell.length_c   1.000
_cell.angle_alpha   90.00
_cell.angle_beta   90.00
_cell.angle_gamma   90.00
#
_symmetry.space_group_name_H-M   'P 1'
#
loop_
_entity.id
_entity.type
_entity.pdbx_description
1 polymer ?
#
loop_
_entity_poly.entity_id
_entity_poly.type
_entity_poly.pdbx_seq_one_letter_code
_entity_poly.pdbx_strand_id
1 'polypeptide(L)'
;MLSRLGSNMVVKRLLIVALLGSVFSISAFVVMYFSLRGRTVDVPSLVGKTEGDARDSLDDYGLKMVIKSRIYSESMAPNLVTDQYPPPGTTVKTGQMVRVSLSLGPTQAPK
;
A
#
# COMPACT_ATOMS: atom_id res chain seq x y z
N MET A 1 53.26 34.72 -17.16
CA MET A 1 52.38 33.93 -18.06
C MET A 1 52.04 32.53 -17.49
N LEU A 2 52.10 32.28 -16.17
CA LEU A 2 51.89 30.94 -15.57
C LEU A 2 50.68 30.83 -14.61
N SER A 3 49.95 31.92 -14.34
CA SER A 3 48.79 31.92 -13.43
C SER A 3 47.48 31.40 -14.04
N ARG A 4 47.41 31.24 -15.37
CA ARG A 4 46.20 30.76 -16.07
C ARG A 4 46.01 29.24 -16.02
N LEU A 5 47.04 28.47 -15.66
CA LEU A 5 46.98 27.00 -15.60
C LEU A 5 46.26 26.49 -14.33
N GLY A 6 46.44 27.16 -13.19
CA GLY A 6 45.84 26.76 -11.90
C GLY A 6 44.36 27.11 -11.77
N SER A 7 43.94 28.28 -12.26
CA SER A 7 42.54 28.74 -12.19
C SER A 7 41.59 27.81 -12.96
N ASN A 8 41.97 27.35 -14.16
CA ASN A 8 41.16 26.42 -14.94
C ASN A 8 41.00 25.06 -14.26
N MET A 9 42.01 24.60 -13.51
CA MET A 9 41.94 23.35 -12.76
C MET A 9 41.02 23.47 -11.53
N VAL A 10 41.04 24.62 -10.85
CA VAL A 10 40.13 24.92 -9.73
C VAL A 10 38.70 25.07 -10.22
N VAL A 11 38.46 25.82 -11.31
CA VAL A 11 37.13 25.99 -11.91
C VAL A 11 36.57 24.64 -12.37
N LYS A 12 37.38 23.79 -13.03
CA LYS A 12 36.95 22.42 -13.41
C LYS A 12 36.57 21.58 -12.19
N ARG A 13 37.34 21.63 -11.10
CA ARG A 13 37.01 20.92 -9.86
C ARG A 13 35.70 21.42 -9.24
N LEU A 14 35.49 22.74 -9.19
CA LEU A 14 34.24 23.32 -8.70
C LEU A 14 33.04 22.93 -9.57
N LEU A 15 33.19 22.90 -10.90
CA LEU A 15 32.13 22.43 -11.80
C LEU A 15 31.81 20.94 -11.60
N ILE A 16 32.83 20.10 -11.39
CA ILE A 16 32.64 18.68 -11.08
C ILE A 16 31.91 18.51 -9.74
N VAL A 17 32.31 19.23 -8.70
CA VAL A 17 31.64 19.18 -7.39
C VAL A 17 30.20 19.67 -7.47
N ALA A 18 29.95 20.76 -8.21
CA ALA A 18 28.60 21.26 -8.44
C ALA A 18 27.72 20.27 -9.21
N LEU A 19 28.29 19.59 -10.23
CA LEU A 19 27.60 18.54 -10.98
C LEU A 19 27.28 17.32 -10.10
N LEU A 20 28.24 16.86 -9.30
CA LEU A 20 28.02 15.75 -8.37
C LEU A 20 26.96 16.12 -7.31
N GLY A 21 27.02 17.34 -6.77
CA GLY A 21 26.04 17.85 -5.83
C GLY A 21 24.63 17.95 -6.44
N SER A 22 24.50 18.39 -7.70
CA SER A 22 23.21 18.47 -8.37
C SER A 22 22.65 17.08 -8.68
N VAL A 23 23.47 16.13 -9.16
CA VAL A 23 23.07 14.74 -9.39
C VAL A 23 22.61 14.08 -8.10
N PHE A 24 23.36 14.26 -7.01
CA PHE A 24 22.97 13.77 -5.69
C PHE A 24 21.64 14.37 -5.23
N SER A 25 21.47 15.69 -5.36
CA SER A 25 20.24 16.39 -4.95
C SER A 25 19.03 15.95 -5.76
N ILE A 26 19.17 15.80 -7.09
CA ILE A 26 18.11 15.30 -7.97
C ILE A 26 17.76 13.86 -7.61
N SER A 27 18.77 13.00 -7.40
CA SER A 27 18.55 11.60 -6.99
C SER A 27 17.80 11.52 -5.66
N ALA A 28 18.25 12.29 -4.65
CA ALA A 28 17.59 12.35 -3.34
C ALA A 28 16.15 12.85 -3.46
N PHE A 29 15.92 13.89 -4.26
CA PHE A 29 14.59 14.44 -4.51
C PHE A 29 13.67 13.42 -5.20
N VAL A 30 14.15 12.68 -6.20
CA VAL A 30 13.39 11.63 -6.88
C VAL A 30 13.00 10.53 -5.89
N VAL A 31 13.95 10.02 -5.10
CA VAL A 31 13.67 9.00 -4.07
C VAL A 31 12.65 9.51 -3.06
N MET A 32 12.82 10.74 -2.54
CA MET A 32 11.87 11.36 -1.62
C MET A 32 10.47 11.49 -2.24
N TYR A 33 10.38 11.96 -3.48
CA TYR A 33 9.12 12.18 -4.17
C TYR A 33 8.35 10.88 -4.41
N PHE A 34 9.02 9.82 -4.86
CA PHE A 34 8.40 8.50 -5.01
C PHE A 34 8.06 7.86 -3.66
N SER A 35 8.89 8.07 -2.64
CA SER A 35 8.61 7.53 -1.30
C SER A 35 7.41 8.20 -0.62
N LEU A 36 7.16 9.48 -0.90
CA LEU A 36 5.99 10.22 -0.40
C LEU A 36 4.72 9.90 -1.19
N ARG A 37 4.84 9.56 -2.48
CA ARG A 37 3.72 9.10 -3.31
C ARG A 37 3.51 7.59 -3.11
N GLY A 38 2.73 7.24 -2.09
CA GLY A 38 2.33 5.86 -1.86
C GLY A 38 1.63 5.25 -3.08
N ARG A 39 1.90 3.96 -3.35
CA ARG A 39 1.16 3.18 -4.35
C ARG A 39 -0.29 3.02 -3.90
N THR A 40 -1.22 3.11 -4.84
CA THR A 40 -2.64 2.89 -4.61
C THR A 40 -3.12 1.65 -5.36
N VAL A 41 -4.11 0.98 -4.80
CA VAL A 41 -4.74 -0.23 -5.33
C VAL A 41 -6.25 -0.16 -5.08
N ASP A 42 -7.04 -0.84 -5.90
CA ASP A 42 -8.48 -0.93 -5.68
C ASP A 42 -8.81 -2.10 -4.76
N VAL A 43 -9.74 -1.87 -3.83
CA VAL A 43 -10.18 -2.91 -2.90
C VAL A 43 -10.99 -3.98 -3.65
N PRO A 44 -10.63 -5.27 -3.55
CA PRO A 44 -11.39 -6.35 -4.20
C PRO A 44 -12.71 -6.63 -3.47
N SER A 45 -13.61 -7.36 -4.15
CA SER A 45 -14.83 -7.88 -3.52
C SER A 45 -14.53 -9.15 -2.71
N LEU A 46 -14.89 -9.13 -1.44
CA LEU A 46 -14.66 -10.18 -0.46
C LEU A 46 -15.95 -10.82 0.02
N VAL A 47 -17.10 -10.14 -0.10
CA VAL A 47 -18.40 -10.65 0.39
C VAL A 47 -18.70 -12.00 -0.28
N GLY A 48 -19.07 -12.98 0.55
CA GLY A 48 -19.32 -14.36 0.14
C GLY A 48 -18.08 -15.25 0.02
N LYS A 49 -16.86 -14.70 0.15
CA LYS A 49 -15.63 -15.51 0.22
C LYS A 49 -15.42 -16.08 1.62
N THR A 50 -14.67 -17.18 1.71
CA THR A 50 -14.20 -17.71 2.99
C THR A 50 -13.16 -16.78 3.61
N GLU A 51 -12.92 -16.89 4.92
CA GLU A 51 -11.87 -16.13 5.60
C GLU A 51 -10.48 -16.32 4.93
N GLY A 52 -10.16 -17.54 4.48
CA GLY A 52 -8.91 -17.85 3.79
C GLY A 52 -8.82 -17.17 2.43
N ASP A 53 -9.81 -17.42 1.55
CA ASP A 53 -9.82 -16.85 0.20
C ASP A 53 -9.84 -15.32 0.21
N ALA A 54 -10.53 -14.72 1.21
CA ALA A 54 -10.57 -13.28 1.38
C ALA A 54 -9.21 -12.71 1.81
N ARG A 55 -8.46 -13.43 2.64
CA ARG A 55 -7.11 -13.05 3.05
C ARG A 55 -6.15 -13.12 1.88
N ASP A 56 -6.15 -14.22 1.15
CA ASP A 56 -5.30 -14.41 -0.04
C ASP A 56 -5.60 -13.34 -1.10
N SER A 57 -6.88 -13.07 -1.35
CA SER A 57 -7.30 -12.01 -2.30
C SER A 57 -6.83 -10.61 -1.88
N LEU A 58 -6.70 -10.32 -0.60
CA LEU A 58 -6.19 -9.02 -0.13
C LEU A 58 -4.67 -8.96 -0.21
N ASP A 59 -3.98 -10.05 0.12
CA ASP A 59 -2.52 -10.14 0.07
C ASP A 59 -2.00 -9.98 -1.36
N ASP A 60 -2.70 -10.51 -2.37
CA ASP A 60 -2.41 -10.31 -3.80
C ASP A 60 -2.40 -8.83 -4.22
N TYR A 61 -3.22 -8.00 -3.56
CA TYR A 61 -3.31 -6.55 -3.78
C TYR A 61 -2.42 -5.77 -2.80
N GLY A 62 -1.65 -6.45 -1.94
CA GLY A 62 -0.85 -5.84 -0.89
C GLY A 62 -1.68 -5.12 0.16
N LEU A 63 -2.93 -5.53 0.36
CA LEU A 63 -3.85 -5.04 1.38
C LEU A 63 -3.83 -5.99 2.60
N LYS A 64 -4.28 -5.50 3.76
CA LYS A 64 -4.30 -6.29 4.99
C LYS A 64 -5.72 -6.56 5.45
N MET A 65 -6.02 -7.80 5.80
CA MET A 65 -7.33 -8.17 6.36
C MET A 65 -7.38 -7.98 7.88
N VAL A 66 -8.48 -7.40 8.37
CA VAL A 66 -8.80 -7.33 9.81
C VAL A 66 -10.23 -7.80 10.05
N ILE A 67 -10.42 -8.75 10.97
CA ILE A 67 -11.77 -9.18 11.37
C ILE A 67 -12.30 -8.18 12.39
N LYS A 68 -13.35 -7.45 12.01
CA LYS A 68 -14.03 -6.48 12.88
C LYS A 68 -15.00 -7.16 13.83
N SER A 69 -15.78 -8.12 13.33
CA SER A 69 -16.80 -8.82 14.10
C SER A 69 -17.16 -10.15 13.46
N ARG A 70 -17.75 -11.05 14.27
CA ARG A 70 -18.43 -12.25 13.79
C ARG A 70 -19.92 -12.12 14.15
N ILE A 71 -20.81 -12.30 13.19
CA ILE A 71 -22.25 -12.05 13.34
C ILE A 71 -23.07 -13.24 12.84
N TYR A 72 -24.22 -13.51 13.46
CA TYR A 72 -25.14 -14.52 12.94
C TYR A 72 -25.77 -14.06 11.62
N SER A 73 -25.95 -14.99 10.69
CA SER A 73 -26.56 -14.75 9.40
C SER A 73 -27.38 -15.97 8.99
N GLU A 74 -28.69 -15.78 8.83
CA GLU A 74 -29.59 -16.83 8.38
C GLU A 74 -29.35 -17.23 6.91
N SER A 75 -28.78 -16.32 6.11
CA SER A 75 -28.57 -16.51 4.67
C SER A 75 -27.16 -16.94 4.29
N MET A 76 -26.16 -16.78 5.17
CA MET A 76 -24.76 -17.09 4.87
C MET A 76 -24.23 -18.20 5.75
N ALA A 77 -23.56 -19.17 5.12
CA ALA A 77 -22.83 -20.21 5.83
C ALA A 77 -21.76 -19.62 6.78
N PRO A 78 -21.39 -20.33 7.85
CA PRO A 78 -20.33 -19.91 8.77
C PRO A 78 -19.00 -19.63 8.06
N ASN A 79 -18.23 -18.68 8.59
CA ASN A 79 -16.91 -18.24 8.12
C ASN A 79 -16.86 -17.59 6.73
N LEU A 80 -18.02 -17.25 6.15
CA LEU A 80 -18.09 -16.39 4.98
C LEU A 80 -18.05 -14.91 5.37
N VAL A 81 -17.42 -14.09 4.55
CA VAL A 81 -17.45 -12.63 4.70
C VAL A 81 -18.86 -12.12 4.42
N THR A 82 -19.49 -11.52 5.42
CA THR A 82 -20.83 -10.93 5.32
C THR A 82 -20.80 -9.46 4.91
N ASP A 83 -19.75 -8.77 5.31
CA ASP A 83 -19.58 -7.33 5.10
C ASP A 83 -18.10 -6.96 5.03
N GLN A 84 -17.79 -5.89 4.30
CA GLN A 84 -16.43 -5.37 4.19
C GLN A 84 -16.41 -3.84 4.20
N TYR A 85 -15.31 -3.29 4.69
CA TYR A 85 -15.03 -1.86 4.60
C TYR A 85 -13.52 -1.60 4.44
N PRO A 86 -13.08 -0.80 3.45
CA PRO A 86 -13.88 -0.05 2.47
C PRO A 86 -14.65 -0.93 1.45
N PRO A 87 -15.66 -0.38 0.74
CA PRO A 87 -16.40 -1.14 -0.25
C PRO A 87 -15.54 -1.50 -1.47
N PRO A 88 -15.91 -2.55 -2.23
CA PRO A 88 -15.20 -2.95 -3.43
C PRO A 88 -15.04 -1.80 -4.44
N GLY A 89 -13.90 -1.76 -5.14
CA GLY A 89 -13.58 -0.70 -6.11
C GLY A 89 -13.12 0.62 -5.48
N THR A 90 -13.07 0.73 -4.15
CA THR A 90 -12.49 1.90 -3.49
C THR A 90 -10.97 1.90 -3.70
N THR A 91 -10.42 2.98 -4.23
CA THR A 91 -8.98 3.15 -4.33
C THR A 91 -8.39 3.53 -2.96
N VAL A 92 -7.46 2.70 -2.47
CA VAL A 92 -6.77 2.89 -1.19
C VAL A 92 -5.26 2.80 -1.37
N LYS A 93 -4.50 3.19 -0.36
CA LYS A 93 -3.04 2.97 -0.36
C LYS A 93 -2.72 1.50 -0.16
N THR A 94 -1.66 1.00 -0.79
CA THR A 94 -1.08 -0.31 -0.47
C THR A 94 -0.77 -0.39 1.03
N GLY A 95 -1.02 -1.54 1.65
CA GLY A 95 -0.88 -1.76 3.09
C GLY A 95 -2.07 -1.29 3.94
N GLN A 96 -3.10 -0.69 3.33
CA GLN A 96 -4.34 -0.33 4.01
C GLN A 96 -5.02 -1.57 4.59
N MET A 97 -5.61 -1.41 5.78
CA MET A 97 -6.42 -2.44 6.42
C MET A 97 -7.86 -2.42 5.88
N VAL A 98 -8.31 -3.55 5.36
CA VAL A 98 -9.70 -3.83 5.00
C VAL A 98 -10.33 -4.61 6.15
N ARG A 99 -11.39 -4.05 6.71
CA ARG A 99 -12.15 -4.64 7.81
C ARG A 99 -13.24 -5.53 7.23
N VAL A 100 -13.40 -6.72 7.78
CA VAL A 100 -14.47 -7.63 7.39
C VAL A 100 -15.31 -8.07 8.58
N SER A 101 -16.55 -8.42 8.32
CA SER A 101 -17.39 -9.18 9.24
C SER A 101 -17.57 -10.60 8.72
N LEU A 102 -17.52 -11.60 9.60
CA LEU A 102 -17.70 -13.00 9.23
C LEU A 102 -19.03 -13.54 9.75
N SER A 103 -19.65 -14.44 8.99
CA SER A 103 -20.85 -15.15 9.39
C SER A 103 -20.53 -16.20 10.46
N LEU A 104 -21.38 -16.30 11.47
CA LEU A 104 -21.45 -17.41 12.42
C LEU A 104 -22.42 -18.50 11.94
N GLY A 105 -23.12 -18.29 10.83
CA GLY A 105 -24.25 -19.10 10.37
C GLY A 105 -25.57 -18.67 11.00
N PRO A 106 -26.65 -19.43 10.73
CA PRO A 106 -27.98 -19.16 11.28
C PRO A 106 -27.96 -19.27 12.81
N THR A 107 -28.77 -18.44 13.47
CA THR A 107 -28.92 -18.49 14.93
C THR A 107 -29.59 -19.81 15.29
N GLN A 108 -28.87 -20.73 15.92
CA GLN A 108 -29.50 -21.92 16.49
C GLN A 108 -30.32 -21.47 17.70
N ALA A 109 -31.64 -21.35 17.53
CA ALA A 109 -32.55 -21.20 18.67
C ALA A 109 -32.32 -22.39 19.62
N PRO A 110 -32.20 -22.15 20.95
CA PRO A 110 -32.08 -23.25 21.90
C PRO A 110 -33.30 -24.16 21.75
N LYS A 111 -33.06 -25.47 21.59
CA LYS A 111 -34.09 -26.50 21.62
C LYS A 111 -34.71 -26.61 23.01
#